data_AF-A0A822ZWU6-F1
#
_entry.id   AF-A0A822ZWU6-F1
#
_cell.length_a   1.000
_cell.length_b   1.000
_cell.length_c   1.000
_cell.angle_alpha   90.00
_cell.angle_beta   90.00
_cell.angle_gamma   90.00
#
_symmetry.space_group_name_H-M   'P 1'
#
loop_
_entity.id
_entity.type
_entity.pdbx_description
1 polymer ?
#
loop_
_entity_poly.entity_id
_entity_poly.type
_entity_poly.pdbx_seq_one_letter_code
_entity_poly.pdbx_strand_id
1 'polypeptide(L)' 'MLFRNNLNGTLPQRLGYWTVFDTIDVSENYLTGLIPPDMCKNGMLKALLML' A
#
# COMPACT_ATOMS: atom_id res chain seq x y z
N MET A 1 -1.77 -8.19 -5.84
CA MET A 1 -0.61 -8.26 -4.93
C MET A 1 0.61 -7.84 -5.72
N LEU A 2 1.48 -7.01 -5.17
CA LEU A 2 2.66 -6.42 -5.84
C LEU A 2 3.98 -6.83 -5.16
N PHE A 3 3.96 -7.87 -4.34
CA PHE A 3 5.13 -8.40 -3.65
C PHE A 3 6.22 -8.86 -4.64
N ARG A 4 7.49 -8.85 -4.22
CA ARG A 4 8.64 -9.33 -5.02
C ARG A 4 8.79 -8.66 -6.37
N ASN A 5 8.83 -7.33 -6.36
CA ASN A 5 9.08 -6.53 -7.55
C ASN A 5 10.20 -5.53 -7.29
N ASN A 6 10.57 -4.79 -8.34
CA ASN A 6 11.56 -3.72 -8.25
C ASN A 6 10.89 -2.34 -8.13
N LEU A 7 9.71 -2.24 -7.50
CA LEU A 7 9.04 -0.95 -7.31
C LEU A 7 9.87 -0.08 -6.35
N ASN A 8 10.02 1.20 -6.67
CA ASN A 8 10.72 2.17 -5.84
C ASN A 8 9.89 3.44 -5.62
N GLY A 9 10.36 4.29 -4.72
CA GLY A 9 9.73 5.57 -4.43
C GLY A 9 8.65 5.41 -3.36
N THR A 10 7.65 6.28 -3.34
CA THR A 10 6.64 6.31 -2.28
C THR A 10 5.31 5.72 -2.75
N LEU A 11 4.52 5.21 -1.80
CA LEU A 11 3.13 4.82 -2.09
C LEU A 11 2.30 6.07 -2.44
N PRO A 12 1.48 6.03 -3.50
CA PRO A 12 0.71 7.19 -3.93
C PRO A 12 -0.38 7.54 -2.92
N GLN A 13 -0.54 8.83 -2.62
CA GLN A 13 -1.42 9.29 -1.53
C GLN A 13 -2.88 8.84 -1.70
N ARG A 14 -3.35 8.73 -2.94
CA ARG A 14 -4.73 8.35 -3.29
C ARG A 14 -4.92 6.85 -3.55
N LEU A 15 -4.01 5.99 -3.08
CA LEU A 15 -4.09 4.54 -3.32
C LEU A 15 -5.41 3.93 -2.80
N GLY A 16 -5.88 4.34 -1.62
CA GLY A 16 -7.16 3.89 -1.04
C GLY A 16 -8.42 4.62 -1.55
N TYR A 17 -8.28 5.52 -2.53
CA TYR A 17 -9.37 6.42 -2.94
C TYR A 17 -10.28 5.82 -4.03
N TRP A 18 -9.69 5.03 -4.93
CA TRP A 18 -10.36 4.54 -6.14
C TRP A 18 -10.98 3.16 -5.99
N THR A 19 -10.53 2.41 -5.00
CA THR A 19 -10.98 1.05 -4.75
C THR A 19 -10.75 0.71 -3.30
N VAL A 20 -11.52 -0.24 -2.81
CA VAL A 20 -11.41 -0.69 -1.43
C VAL A 20 -10.65 -2.01 -1.40
N PHE A 21 -9.59 -2.04 -0.59
CA PHE A 21 -8.75 -3.21 -0.43
C PHE A 21 -8.91 -3.78 0.98
N ASP A 22 -9.06 -5.11 1.07
CA ASP A 22 -9.01 -5.83 2.34
C ASP A 22 -7.55 -6.09 2.76
N THR A 23 -6.70 -6.41 1.78
CA THR A 23 -5.27 -6.66 2.01
C THR A 23 -4.44 -6.08 0.87
N ILE A 24 -3.34 -5.43 1.24
CA ILE A 24 -2.33 -4.94 0.31
C ILE A 24 -1.00 -5.55 0.69
N ASP A 25 -0.38 -6.23 -0.26
CA ASP A 25 0.96 -6.78 -0.13
C ASP A 25 1.89 -6.14 -1.15
N VAL A 26 2.83 -5.36 -0.63
CA VAL A 26 3.90 -4.68 -1.37
C VAL A 26 5.28 -5.04 -0.80
N SER A 27 5.37 -6.13 -0.03
CA SER A 27 6.62 -6.63 0.54
C SER A 27 7.65 -7.00 -0.53
N GLU A 28 8.92 -7.06 -0.14
CA GLU A 28 10.04 -7.38 -1.04
C GLU A 28 10.09 -6.42 -2.25
N ASN A 29 10.05 -5.12 -1.98
CA ASN A 29 10.23 -4.02 -2.94
C ASN A 29 11.22 -2.97 -2.37
N TYR A 30 11.48 -1.91 -3.12
CA TYR A 30 12.34 -0.78 -2.71
C TYR A 30 11.53 0.49 -2.39
N LEU A 31 10.31 0.31 -1.88
CA LEU A 31 9.43 1.41 -1.51
C LEU A 31 9.95 2.11 -0.25
N THR A 32 9.86 3.43 -0.23
CA THR A 32 10.33 4.31 0.84
C THR A 32 9.25 5.33 1.21
N GLY A 33 9.50 6.14 2.24
CA GLY A 33 8.57 7.16 2.69
C GLY A 33 7.48 6.63 3.63
N LEU A 34 6.42 7.42 3.79
CA LEU A 34 5.35 7.15 4.75
C LEU A 34 4.19 6.39 4.10
N ILE A 35 3.50 5.59 4.90
CA ILE A 35 2.22 4.99 4.52
C ILE A 35 1.18 6.13 4.39
N PRO A 36 0.52 6.30 3.22
CA PRO A 36 -0.50 7.32 3.07
C PRO A 36 -1.69 7.13 4.02
N PRO A 37 -2.13 8.18 4.72
CA PRO A 37 -3.23 8.08 5.70
C PRO A 37 -4.55 7.67 5.05
N ASP A 38 -4.76 8.03 3.78
CA ASP A 38 -5.98 7.70 3.05
C ASP A 38 -6.10 6.20 2.69
N MET A 39 -5.05 5.39 2.87
CA MET A 39 -5.13 3.94 2.65
C MET A 39 -6.12 3.25 3.58
N CYS A 40 -6.30 3.79 4.79
CA CYS A 40 -7.23 3.25 5.79
C CYS A 40 -8.59 3.97 5.80
N LYS A 41 -8.82 4.97 4.94
CA LYS A 41 -9.97 5.87 5.01
C LYS A 41 -11.32 5.17 4.94
N ASN A 42 -11.41 4.08 4.17
CA ASN A 42 -12.65 3.31 4.01
C ASN A 42 -12.86 2.26 5.11
N GLY A 43 -11.95 2.14 6.08
CA GLY A 43 -12.07 1.21 7.21
C GLY A 43 -12.04 -0.27 6.87
N MET A 44 -11.83 -0.64 5.61
CA MET A 44 -11.87 -2.02 5.14
C MET A 44 -10.48 -2.69 5.06
N LEU A 45 -9.39 -1.92 5.14
CA LEU A 45 -8.04 -2.47 5.09
C LEU A 45 -7.74 -3.22 6.39
N LYS A 46 -7.63 -4.55 6.30
CA LYS A 46 -7.29 -5.42 7.43
C LYS A 46 -5.80 -5.70 7.54
N ALA A 47 -5.09 -5.77 6.42
CA ALA A 47 -3.68 -6.08 6.40
C ALA A 47 -2.90 -5.25 5.37
N LEU A 48 -1.80 -4.68 5.81
CA LEU A 48 -0.77 -4.08 4.96
C LEU A 48 0.55 -4.80 5.24
N LEU A 49 1.06 -5.51 4.23
CA LEU A 49 2.37 -6.13 4.27
C LEU A 49 3.36 -5.21 3.55
N MET A 50 4.29 -4.68 4.33
CA MET A 50 5.36 -3.78 3.89
C MET A 50 6.65 -4.23 4.57
N LEU A 51 7.69 -4.43 3.75
CA LEU A 51 9.13 -4.65 4.00
C LEU A 51 9.67 -5.47 2.81
#